data_AF-A0A1C3YMW2-F1
#
_entry.id   AF-A0A1C3YMW2-F1
#
_cell.length_a   1.000
_cell.length_b   1.000
_cell.length_c   1.000
_cell.angle_alpha   90.00
_cell.angle_beta   90.00
_cell.angle_gamma   90.00
#
_symmetry.space_group_name_H-M   'P 1'
#
loop_
_entity.id
_entity.type
_entity.pdbx_description
1 polymer ?
#
loop_
_entity_poly.entity_id
_entity_poly.type
_entity_poly.pdbx_seq_one_letter_code
_entity_poly.pdbx_strand_id
1 'polypeptide(L)'
;MMLPIAPVVPMDLGDDFKFGPTVLDPIQPEDNDDLVQINGFTSVQTTGGDVALSQLGVLAQFHGTYAGFGFNNIFRPNGTKTPTPLPILPPSEDPNDNILQLNLTSESMTFSKGLTDVPNRGLDTQADLMLNGVPYTQTITDITEIVAPPKKQPVIHFEPGLWMHVPASQEMPVLPASLSRMASIPHGTSINVQCFQPTVTTQSAPNIPSVDITPLIVGSTQTVGFRSQTATNNNTHRLPQDLSTFMEAGTITQDILTDPNTVLRNANKGKTIVQSTSFSVSSIPESSDLGGGTSNIGFLIGADGGASTASVQARSGNANAVKVTAQYWLSKIRTTIDLPVVDIKVDKKKTVSPASSGPRDAVPKFVVDMNVPAAKTVNIEYTQIQYSQTVFLDFNGLSWPHVTVGTLAPVAGHRLSRVLVSN
;
A
#
# COMPACT_ATOMS: atom_id res chain seq x y z
N MET A 1 -4.98 -21.44 35.22
CA MET A 1 -4.56 -20.02 35.22
C MET A 1 -5.10 -19.39 33.95
N MET A 2 -5.96 -18.39 34.09
CA MET A 2 -6.58 -17.64 32.99
C MET A 2 -5.56 -16.63 32.43
N LEU A 3 -5.48 -16.54 31.10
CA LEU A 3 -4.69 -15.52 30.41
C LEU A 3 -5.34 -14.14 30.58
N PRO A 4 -4.56 -13.04 30.69
CA PRO A 4 -5.12 -11.70 30.72
C PRO A 4 -5.73 -11.34 29.35
N ILE A 5 -6.97 -10.87 29.41
CA ILE A 5 -7.75 -10.37 28.27
C ILE A 5 -7.33 -8.92 28.02
N ALA A 6 -7.02 -8.57 26.76
CA ALA A 6 -6.74 -7.18 26.39
C ALA A 6 -7.95 -6.29 26.70
N PRO A 7 -7.77 -5.07 27.24
CA PRO A 7 -8.86 -4.13 27.30
C PRO A 7 -9.24 -3.76 25.86
N VAL A 8 -10.31 -4.39 25.38
CA VAL A 8 -11.13 -3.81 24.32
C VAL A 8 -11.88 -2.70 25.05
N VAL A 9 -11.63 -1.44 24.68
CA VAL A 9 -12.64 -0.41 24.89
C VAL A 9 -13.52 -0.53 23.65
N PRO A 10 -14.71 -1.14 23.74
CA PRO A 10 -15.70 -0.89 22.72
C PRO A 10 -15.97 0.60 22.82
N MET A 11 -15.81 1.34 21.74
CA MET A 11 -16.53 2.58 21.64
C MET A 11 -17.98 2.15 21.41
N ASP A 12 -18.68 1.91 22.52
CA ASP A 12 -20.11 1.63 22.55
C ASP A 12 -20.80 2.97 22.28
N LEU A 13 -20.87 3.33 20.99
CA LEU A 13 -21.90 4.24 20.55
C LEU A 13 -23.18 3.45 20.73
N GLY A 14 -23.85 3.62 21.88
CA GLY A 14 -25.10 2.94 22.13
C GLY A 14 -26.05 3.17 20.96
N ASP A 15 -26.98 2.25 20.73
CA ASP A 15 -28.01 2.38 19.69
C ASP A 15 -28.90 3.65 19.91
N ASP A 16 -28.72 4.31 21.04
CA ASP A 16 -29.30 5.58 21.49
C ASP A 16 -28.36 6.80 21.32
N PHE A 17 -27.17 6.65 20.73
CA PHE A 17 -26.31 7.77 20.29
C PHE A 17 -26.94 8.45 19.06
N LYS A 18 -28.09 9.07 19.30
CA LYS A 18 -28.71 10.01 18.37
C LYS A 18 -27.92 11.29 18.50
N PHE A 19 -27.40 11.80 17.39
CA PHE A 19 -27.23 13.25 17.28
C PHE A 19 -28.59 13.83 17.68
N GLY A 20 -28.65 14.57 18.78
CA GLY A 20 -29.85 15.32 19.11
C GLY A 20 -30.23 16.16 17.87
N PRO A 21 -31.52 16.44 17.63
CA PRO A 21 -31.95 17.08 16.39
C PRO A 21 -31.29 18.43 16.27
N THR A 22 -30.22 18.47 15.49
CA THR A 22 -29.68 19.70 14.95
C THR A 22 -30.41 19.95 13.64
N VAL A 23 -30.40 21.18 13.16
CA VAL A 23 -31.30 21.73 12.12
C VAL A 23 -31.15 21.07 10.73
N LEU A 24 -30.46 19.94 10.61
CA LEU A 24 -30.10 19.27 9.37
C LEU A 24 -30.16 17.73 9.48
N ASP A 25 -31.18 17.17 10.13
CA ASP A 25 -31.45 15.72 10.04
C ASP A 25 -32.26 15.42 8.77
N PRO A 26 -31.67 14.97 7.65
CA PRO A 26 -32.47 14.28 6.66
C PRO A 26 -32.99 13.00 7.31
N ILE A 27 -34.31 12.87 7.39
CA ILE A 27 -34.96 11.59 7.66
C ILE A 27 -34.43 10.64 6.59
N GLN A 28 -33.60 9.66 6.97
CA GLN A 28 -33.26 8.55 6.09
C GLN A 28 -34.61 7.85 5.78
N PRO A 29 -35.11 7.88 4.53
CA PRO A 29 -36.34 7.16 4.23
C PRO A 29 -36.08 5.69 4.53
N GLU A 30 -37.02 5.03 5.21
CA GLU A 30 -37.02 3.57 5.24
C GLU A 30 -37.06 3.08 3.79
N ASP A 31 -36.20 2.12 3.45
CA ASP A 31 -36.19 1.41 2.17
C ASP A 31 -37.49 0.62 2.02
N ASN A 32 -38.57 1.32 1.72
CA ASN A 32 -39.75 0.77 1.10
C ASN A 32 -39.66 1.17 -0.37
N ASP A 33 -39.64 0.20 -1.27
CA ASP A 33 -39.53 0.33 -2.74
C ASP A 33 -40.61 1.22 -3.41
N ASP A 34 -41.41 1.95 -2.64
CA ASP A 34 -42.38 2.94 -3.07
C ASP A 34 -41.91 4.35 -2.66
N LEU A 35 -41.05 4.95 -3.49
CA LEU A 35 -40.62 6.34 -3.33
C LEU A 35 -41.81 7.30 -3.52
N VAL A 36 -42.51 7.63 -2.44
CA VAL A 36 -43.37 8.81 -2.38
C VAL A 36 -42.47 10.05 -2.38
N GLN A 37 -42.54 10.84 -3.46
CA GLN A 37 -41.82 12.11 -3.58
C GLN A 37 -42.27 13.09 -2.48
N ILE A 38 -41.44 13.24 -1.45
CA ILE A 38 -41.56 14.35 -0.49
C ILE A 38 -40.51 15.38 -0.87
N ASN A 39 -40.93 16.41 -1.64
CA ASN A 39 -40.25 17.70 -1.88
C ASN A 39 -38.71 17.69 -2.02
N GLY A 40 -38.14 16.60 -2.52
CA GLY A 40 -36.79 16.60 -3.06
C GLY A 40 -36.85 17.25 -4.43
N PHE A 41 -35.96 18.19 -4.70
CA PHE A 41 -35.67 18.60 -6.07
C PHE A 41 -35.59 17.35 -6.93
N THR A 42 -36.30 17.34 -8.06
CA THR A 42 -36.18 16.28 -9.07
C THR A 42 -34.69 15.98 -9.20
N SER A 43 -34.28 14.72 -9.00
CA SER A 43 -32.92 14.31 -9.33
C SER A 43 -32.66 14.85 -10.73
N VAL A 44 -31.77 15.82 -10.85
CA VAL A 44 -31.44 16.39 -12.15
C VAL A 44 -30.90 15.21 -12.92
N GLN A 45 -31.70 14.70 -13.88
CA GLN A 45 -31.15 13.85 -14.92
C GLN A 45 -30.03 14.67 -15.51
N THR A 46 -28.80 14.24 -15.29
CA THR A 46 -27.64 14.86 -15.91
C THR A 46 -27.89 14.79 -17.41
N THR A 47 -28.20 15.92 -18.03
CA THR A 47 -28.40 16.06 -19.47
C THR A 47 -27.10 16.03 -20.26
N GLY A 48 -25.99 15.63 -19.63
CA GLY A 48 -24.75 15.29 -20.29
C GLY A 48 -24.92 13.96 -21.02
N GLY A 49 -24.83 13.99 -22.35
CA GLY A 49 -24.95 12.80 -23.19
C GLY A 49 -24.02 11.68 -22.74
N ASP A 50 -24.47 10.43 -22.87
CA ASP A 50 -23.74 9.18 -22.63
C ASP A 50 -22.51 9.35 -21.71
N VAL A 51 -22.74 9.74 -20.45
CA VAL A 51 -21.67 9.78 -19.46
C VAL A 51 -21.18 8.35 -19.33
N ALA A 52 -20.03 8.06 -19.93
CA ALA A 52 -19.40 6.75 -19.86
C ALA A 52 -19.29 6.37 -18.39
N LEU A 53 -20.12 5.42 -17.94
CA LEU A 53 -20.03 4.84 -16.60
C LEU A 53 -18.57 4.45 -16.38
N SER A 54 -17.90 5.07 -15.40
CA SER A 54 -16.48 4.83 -15.22
C SER A 54 -16.29 3.41 -14.69
N GLN A 55 -15.82 2.54 -15.57
CA GLN A 55 -15.39 1.21 -15.20
C GLN A 55 -14.18 1.35 -14.28
N LEU A 56 -14.10 0.52 -13.24
CA LEU A 56 -12.94 0.47 -12.34
C LEU A 56 -11.61 0.15 -13.06
N GLY A 57 -11.67 -0.33 -14.31
CA GLY A 57 -10.49 -0.72 -15.07
C GLY A 57 -9.65 -1.75 -14.30
N VAL A 58 -8.35 -1.49 -14.16
CA VAL A 58 -7.45 -2.34 -13.36
C VAL A 58 -7.84 -2.42 -11.89
N LEU A 59 -8.49 -1.39 -11.33
CA LEU A 59 -8.91 -1.35 -9.93
C LEU A 59 -10.01 -2.39 -9.61
N ALA A 60 -10.68 -2.96 -10.63
CA ALA A 60 -11.62 -4.07 -10.40
C ALA A 60 -10.94 -5.31 -9.77
N GLN A 61 -9.62 -5.42 -9.91
CA GLN A 61 -8.82 -6.49 -9.28
C GLN A 61 -8.55 -6.25 -7.79
N PHE A 62 -8.77 -5.03 -7.29
CA PHE A 62 -8.60 -4.67 -5.89
C PHE A 62 -9.89 -4.94 -5.13
N HIS A 63 -10.06 -6.17 -4.65
CA HIS A 63 -11.23 -6.59 -3.88
C HIS A 63 -10.87 -7.64 -2.83
N GLY A 64 -11.59 -7.66 -1.72
CA GLY A 64 -11.34 -8.60 -0.63
C GLY A 64 -10.02 -8.29 0.08
N THR A 65 -9.47 -9.28 0.77
CA THR A 65 -8.24 -9.13 1.57
C THR A 65 -7.08 -9.85 0.92
N TYR A 66 -5.93 -9.18 0.92
CA TYR A 66 -4.63 -9.69 0.53
C TYR A 66 -3.69 -9.62 1.74
N ALA A 67 -2.78 -10.57 1.85
CA ALA A 67 -1.72 -10.52 2.85
C ALA A 67 -0.43 -11.10 2.30
N GLY A 68 0.69 -10.75 2.92
CA GLY A 68 1.98 -11.26 2.52
C GLY A 68 3.13 -10.60 3.25
N PHE A 69 4.27 -10.56 2.58
CA PHE A 69 5.54 -10.15 3.16
C PHE A 69 6.25 -9.14 2.27
N GLY A 70 7.14 -8.38 2.88
CA GLY A 70 7.86 -7.32 2.22
C GLY A 70 9.15 -6.94 2.91
N PHE A 71 9.68 -5.81 2.46
CA PHE A 71 10.85 -5.17 3.02
C PHE A 71 10.67 -3.66 3.02
N ASN A 72 11.17 -3.04 4.06
CA ASN A 72 11.13 -1.62 4.26
C ASN A 72 12.52 -1.13 4.64
N ASN A 73 12.97 -0.05 4.02
CA ASN A 73 14.13 0.69 4.51
C ASN A 73 13.75 2.16 4.66
N ILE A 74 14.29 2.81 5.68
CA ILE A 74 14.11 4.24 5.90
C ILE A 74 15.36 4.83 6.55
N PHE A 75 15.88 5.90 5.98
CA PHE A 75 16.73 6.81 6.75
C PHE A 75 15.83 7.74 7.54
N ARG A 76 15.90 7.66 8.86
CA ARG A 76 15.14 8.52 9.76
C ARG A 76 16.08 9.49 10.49
N PRO A 77 15.61 10.69 10.85
CA PRO A 77 16.38 11.61 11.68
C PRO A 77 16.78 10.99 13.00
N ASN A 78 18.00 11.30 13.46
CA ASN A 78 18.55 10.84 14.73
C ASN A 78 18.98 12.05 15.57
N GLY A 79 18.04 12.57 16.37
CA GLY A 79 18.25 13.78 17.18
C GLY A 79 19.06 13.52 18.45
N THR A 80 19.89 14.48 18.84
CA THR A 80 20.72 14.40 20.06
C THR A 80 19.93 14.46 21.37
N LYS A 81 18.68 14.94 21.34
CA LYS A 81 17.79 14.99 22.52
C LYS A 81 17.24 13.62 22.92
N THR A 82 16.99 12.76 21.92
CA THR A 82 16.48 11.41 22.10
C THR A 82 17.22 10.49 21.12
N PRO A 83 18.54 10.31 21.31
CA PRO A 83 19.36 9.55 20.38
C PRO A 83 18.92 8.09 20.37
N THR A 84 18.94 7.48 19.20
CA THR A 84 18.65 6.04 19.09
C THR A 84 19.77 5.25 19.76
N PRO A 85 19.48 4.42 20.77
CA PRO A 85 20.50 3.60 21.40
C PRO A 85 21.00 2.54 20.42
N LEU A 86 22.32 2.42 20.30
CA LEU A 86 22.98 1.42 19.45
C LEU A 86 23.85 0.50 20.32
N PRO A 87 23.73 -0.84 20.18
CA PRO A 87 24.57 -1.80 20.88
C PRO A 87 26.07 -1.63 20.62
N ILE A 88 26.44 -1.28 19.39
CA ILE A 88 27.82 -1.02 18.96
C ILE A 88 27.92 0.46 18.61
N LEU A 89 28.83 1.18 19.27
CA LEU A 89 29.03 2.59 18.97
C LEU A 89 29.66 2.75 17.57
N PRO A 90 29.03 3.51 16.66
CA PRO A 90 29.65 3.86 15.39
C PRO A 90 30.88 4.77 15.60
N PRO A 91 31.84 4.77 14.66
CA PRO A 91 32.98 5.69 14.70
C PRO A 91 32.55 7.17 14.71
N SER A 92 33.32 8.00 15.40
CA SER A 92 32.98 9.42 15.62
C SER A 92 32.94 10.28 14.36
N GLU A 93 33.58 9.81 13.29
CA GLU A 93 33.59 10.43 11.97
C GLU A 93 32.32 10.15 11.15
N ASP A 94 31.52 9.16 11.54
CA ASP A 94 30.24 8.89 10.87
C ASP A 94 29.22 9.99 11.21
N PRO A 95 28.43 10.48 10.22
CA PRO A 95 27.32 11.38 10.49
C PRO A 95 26.31 10.72 11.44
N ASN A 96 25.99 11.41 12.55
CA ASN A 96 25.13 10.89 13.60
C ASN A 96 23.70 11.47 13.59
N ASP A 97 23.37 12.27 12.58
CA ASP A 97 22.08 12.96 12.39
C ASP A 97 21.00 12.11 11.73
N ASN A 98 21.36 10.90 11.28
CA ASN A 98 20.46 9.95 10.64
C ASN A 98 20.73 8.52 11.11
N ILE A 99 19.76 7.64 10.90
CA ILE A 99 19.90 6.21 11.12
C ILE A 99 19.13 5.45 10.04
N LEU A 100 19.79 4.47 9.42
CA LEU A 100 19.15 3.56 8.47
C LEU A 100 18.41 2.47 9.24
N GLN A 101 17.09 2.44 9.16
CA GLN A 101 16.28 1.38 9.76
C GLN A 101 15.77 0.45 8.67
N LEU A 102 15.98 -0.84 8.85
CA LEU A 102 15.59 -1.90 7.94
C LEU A 102 14.56 -2.77 8.63
N ASN A 103 13.45 -3.05 7.95
CA ASN A 103 12.40 -3.90 8.47
C ASN A 103 12.04 -4.99 7.45
N LEU A 104 12.06 -6.25 7.90
CA LEU A 104 11.25 -7.29 7.28
C LEU A 104 9.79 -7.04 7.67
N THR A 105 8.88 -7.11 6.71
CA THR A 105 7.48 -6.75 6.98
C THR A 105 6.52 -7.91 6.73
N SER A 106 5.47 -7.96 7.55
CA SER A 106 4.22 -8.68 7.26
C SER A 106 3.13 -7.64 7.01
N GLU A 107 2.28 -7.89 6.04
CA GLU A 107 1.30 -6.91 5.59
C GLU A 107 -0.07 -7.54 5.37
N SER A 108 -1.12 -6.77 5.65
CA SER A 108 -2.49 -7.05 5.23
C SER A 108 -3.09 -5.81 4.56
N MET A 109 -3.71 -6.00 3.40
CA MET A 109 -4.41 -4.97 2.63
C MET A 109 -5.82 -5.44 2.32
N THR A 110 -6.83 -4.71 2.79
CA THR A 110 -8.25 -5.03 2.60
C THR A 110 -8.92 -3.98 1.75
N PHE A 111 -9.57 -4.42 0.69
CA PHE A 111 -10.35 -3.60 -0.24
C PHE A 111 -11.84 -3.79 0.01
N SER A 112 -12.54 -2.67 0.17
CA SER A 112 -13.99 -2.64 0.30
C SER A 112 -14.69 -2.76 -1.06
N LYS A 113 -16.01 -2.88 -1.05
CA LYS A 113 -16.81 -2.78 -2.29
C LYS A 113 -16.54 -1.43 -2.96
N GLY A 114 -16.49 -1.43 -4.30
CA GLY A 114 -16.33 -0.20 -5.06
C GLY A 114 -17.48 0.81 -4.82
N LEU A 115 -17.16 2.09 -4.95
CA LEU A 115 -18.05 3.22 -4.66
C LEU A 115 -19.16 3.43 -5.72
N THR A 116 -19.07 2.74 -6.86
CA THR A 116 -19.94 2.87 -8.05
C THR A 116 -19.87 4.24 -8.71
N ASP A 117 -20.77 5.17 -8.42
CA ASP A 117 -20.86 6.45 -9.12
C ASP A 117 -20.59 7.59 -8.14
N VAL A 118 -19.42 8.20 -8.27
CA VAL A 118 -18.98 9.33 -7.46
C VAL A 118 -19.04 10.58 -8.34
N PRO A 119 -20.08 11.42 -8.21
CA PRO A 119 -20.21 12.62 -9.03
C PRO A 119 -19.18 13.67 -8.65
N ASN A 120 -18.51 14.23 -9.67
CA ASN A 120 -17.68 15.41 -9.55
C ASN A 120 -18.20 16.49 -10.50
N ARG A 121 -18.50 17.68 -9.98
CA ARG A 121 -19.23 18.72 -10.70
C ARG A 121 -18.27 19.63 -11.45
N GLY A 122 -18.60 19.87 -12.71
CA GLY A 122 -17.90 20.86 -13.50
C GLY A 122 -18.32 22.28 -13.15
N LEU A 123 -17.42 23.24 -13.43
CA LEU A 123 -17.70 24.67 -13.37
C LEU A 123 -17.80 25.26 -14.79
N ASP A 124 -18.82 26.09 -15.03
CA ASP A 124 -19.10 26.76 -16.30
C ASP A 124 -19.21 25.79 -17.50
N THR A 125 -18.19 25.74 -18.34
CA THR A 125 -18.14 24.89 -19.54
C THR A 125 -17.47 23.54 -19.28
N GLN A 126 -16.96 23.32 -18.07
CA GLN A 126 -16.47 22.02 -17.66
C GLN A 126 -17.65 21.06 -17.48
N ALA A 127 -17.58 19.92 -18.16
CA ALA A 127 -18.55 18.85 -17.99
C ALA A 127 -18.40 18.18 -16.61
N ASP A 128 -19.52 17.68 -16.08
CA ASP A 128 -19.51 16.76 -14.95
C ASP A 128 -18.73 15.47 -15.29
N LEU A 129 -18.05 14.92 -14.29
CA LEU A 129 -17.41 13.62 -14.37
C LEU A 129 -18.03 12.67 -13.35
N MET A 130 -18.23 11.41 -13.75
CA MET A 130 -18.62 10.33 -12.84
C MET A 130 -17.40 9.45 -12.59
N LEU A 131 -16.86 9.52 -11.38
CA LEU A 131 -15.70 8.75 -10.95
C LEU A 131 -16.17 7.43 -10.33
N ASN A 132 -15.26 6.47 -10.21
CA ASN A 132 -15.49 5.23 -9.49
C ASN A 132 -14.22 4.85 -8.74
N GLY A 133 -14.32 4.10 -7.65
CA GLY A 133 -13.16 3.85 -6.81
C GLY A 133 -13.33 2.69 -5.85
N VAL A 134 -12.22 2.31 -5.21
CA VAL A 134 -12.11 1.22 -4.26
C VAL A 134 -11.44 1.74 -2.98
N PRO A 135 -12.19 1.84 -1.87
CA PRO A 135 -11.60 2.13 -0.56
C PRO A 135 -10.75 0.95 -0.08
N TYR A 136 -9.67 1.23 0.64
CA TYR A 136 -8.85 0.19 1.26
C TYR A 136 -8.30 0.59 2.62
N THR A 137 -7.89 -0.43 3.37
CA THR A 137 -7.05 -0.29 4.57
C THR A 137 -5.82 -1.18 4.44
N GLN A 138 -4.66 -0.64 4.81
CA GLN A 138 -3.40 -1.36 4.81
C GLN A 138 -2.80 -1.33 6.22
N THR A 139 -2.32 -2.47 6.70
CA THR A 139 -1.59 -2.59 7.96
C THR A 139 -0.25 -3.28 7.69
N ILE A 140 0.85 -2.66 8.11
CA ILE A 140 2.21 -3.22 7.99
C ILE A 140 2.78 -3.41 9.39
N THR A 141 3.27 -4.62 9.65
CA THR A 141 3.91 -5.03 10.89
C THR A 141 5.39 -5.32 10.66
N ASP A 142 6.27 -4.80 11.50
CA ASP A 142 7.69 -5.15 11.54
C ASP A 142 7.86 -6.55 12.15
N ILE A 143 8.50 -7.46 11.43
CA ILE A 143 8.78 -8.84 11.86
C ILE A 143 10.29 -9.16 11.84
N THR A 144 11.13 -8.13 11.88
CA THR A 144 12.60 -8.24 11.76
C THR A 144 13.20 -9.03 12.91
N GLU A 145 12.79 -8.70 14.14
CA GLU A 145 13.26 -9.39 15.34
C GLU A 145 12.07 -10.01 16.08
N ILE A 146 12.04 -11.35 16.13
CA ILE A 146 11.10 -12.07 16.98
C ILE A 146 11.72 -12.14 18.38
N VAL A 147 11.37 -11.19 19.23
CA VAL A 147 11.80 -11.20 20.64
C VAL A 147 11.17 -12.42 21.33
N ALA A 148 11.96 -13.20 22.07
CA ALA A 148 11.48 -14.28 22.93
C ALA A 148 11.36 -13.78 24.40
N PRO A 149 10.24 -13.99 25.10
CA PRO A 149 8.96 -14.53 24.59
C PRO A 149 8.30 -13.55 23.61
N PRO A 150 7.41 -14.03 22.69
CA PRO A 150 6.83 -13.20 21.63
C PRO A 150 6.22 -11.92 22.19
N LYS A 151 6.88 -10.78 21.97
CA LYS A 151 6.26 -9.48 22.16
C LYS A 151 5.33 -9.19 20.98
N LYS A 152 4.28 -8.41 21.22
CA LYS A 152 3.45 -7.90 20.12
C LYS A 152 4.36 -7.08 19.21
N GLN A 153 4.43 -7.48 17.95
CA GLN A 153 5.31 -6.85 16.98
C GLN A 153 4.84 -5.43 16.62
N PRO A 154 5.79 -4.54 16.30
CA PRO A 154 5.65 -3.28 15.62
C PRO A 154 4.50 -3.07 14.64
N VAL A 155 3.35 -2.47 14.94
CA VAL A 155 2.55 -1.93 13.81
C VAL A 155 3.23 -0.64 13.37
N ILE A 156 3.95 -0.70 12.24
CA ILE A 156 4.75 0.42 11.74
C ILE A 156 3.97 1.29 10.76
N HIS A 157 2.92 0.77 10.13
CA HIS A 157 1.99 1.55 9.31
C HIS A 157 0.56 1.03 9.46
N PHE A 158 -0.38 1.98 9.51
CA PHE A 158 -1.80 1.77 9.29
C PHE A 158 -2.29 2.89 8.35
N GLU A 159 -2.70 2.53 7.15
CA GLU A 159 -3.05 3.48 6.10
C GLU A 159 -4.49 3.20 5.63
N PRO A 160 -5.46 4.08 5.95
CA PRO A 160 -6.70 4.16 5.19
C PRO A 160 -6.45 4.91 3.89
N GLY A 161 -7.01 4.40 2.79
CA GLY A 161 -6.87 5.04 1.49
C GLY A 161 -8.03 4.74 0.54
N LEU A 162 -7.98 5.40 -0.60
CA LEU A 162 -8.97 5.33 -1.66
C LEU A 162 -8.27 5.35 -3.02
N TRP A 163 -8.50 4.29 -3.78
CA TRP A 163 -8.20 4.28 -5.22
C TRP A 163 -9.37 4.83 -6.00
N MET A 164 -9.11 5.68 -6.98
CA MET A 164 -10.09 6.26 -7.89
C MET A 164 -9.66 6.03 -9.34
N HIS A 165 -10.61 5.63 -10.17
CA HIS A 165 -10.54 5.75 -11.61
C HIS A 165 -11.25 7.05 -12.01
N VAL A 166 -10.51 7.96 -12.62
CA VAL A 166 -11.05 9.21 -13.16
C VAL A 166 -11.17 9.03 -14.68
N PRO A 167 -12.37 9.17 -15.27
CA PRO A 167 -12.53 9.10 -16.71
C PRO A 167 -11.78 10.25 -17.40
N ALA A 168 -11.51 10.09 -18.70
CA ALA A 168 -10.91 11.16 -19.50
C ALA A 168 -11.84 12.38 -19.55
N SER A 169 -11.27 13.57 -19.48
CA SER A 169 -11.95 14.83 -19.74
C SER A 169 -11.54 15.35 -21.12
N GLN A 170 -12.53 15.62 -21.98
CA GLN A 170 -12.30 15.93 -23.40
C GLN A 170 -12.18 17.43 -23.69
N GLU A 171 -12.68 18.29 -22.80
CA GLU A 171 -12.82 19.73 -23.08
C GLU A 171 -12.01 20.59 -22.10
N MET A 172 -12.31 20.50 -20.79
CA MET A 172 -11.70 21.39 -19.81
C MET A 172 -11.54 20.73 -18.42
N PRO A 173 -10.31 20.53 -17.93
CA PRO A 173 -9.08 20.44 -18.73
C PRO A 173 -9.11 19.21 -19.65
N VAL A 174 -8.39 19.24 -20.77
CA VAL A 174 -8.20 18.04 -21.61
C VAL A 174 -7.20 17.13 -20.92
N LEU A 175 -7.68 16.01 -20.37
CA LEU A 175 -6.87 15.04 -19.64
C LEU A 175 -7.27 13.61 -20.01
N PRO A 176 -6.31 12.69 -20.19
CA PRO A 176 -6.64 11.28 -20.36
C PRO A 176 -7.24 10.72 -19.07
N ALA A 177 -7.83 9.52 -19.17
CA ALA A 177 -8.27 8.80 -17.99
C ALA A 177 -7.08 8.54 -17.06
N SER A 178 -7.32 8.58 -15.76
CA SER A 178 -6.29 8.47 -14.75
C SER A 178 -6.66 7.51 -13.63
N LEU A 179 -5.63 7.01 -12.95
CA LEU A 179 -5.78 6.38 -11.65
C LEU A 179 -5.24 7.35 -10.60
N SER A 180 -5.97 7.54 -9.51
CA SER A 180 -5.53 8.31 -8.35
C SER A 180 -5.60 7.44 -7.10
N ARG A 181 -4.64 7.59 -6.19
CA ARG A 181 -4.64 7.04 -4.85
C ARG A 181 -4.48 8.17 -3.85
N MET A 182 -5.46 8.28 -2.97
CA MET A 182 -5.41 9.17 -1.81
C MET A 182 -5.23 8.32 -0.57
N ALA A 183 -4.32 8.71 0.31
CA ALA A 183 -4.05 7.95 1.53
C ALA A 183 -3.56 8.85 2.68
N SER A 184 -3.82 8.41 3.91
CA SER A 184 -3.32 9.06 5.12
C SER A 184 -2.40 8.12 5.90
N ILE A 185 -1.18 8.59 6.16
CA ILE A 185 -0.08 7.81 6.73
C ILE A 185 0.13 8.29 8.18
N PRO A 186 0.23 7.36 9.16
CA PRO A 186 0.16 7.70 10.58
C PRO A 186 1.40 8.44 11.09
N HIS A 187 2.45 8.53 10.27
CA HIS A 187 3.64 9.34 10.52
C HIS A 187 3.42 10.83 10.27
N GLY A 188 2.21 11.24 9.87
CA GLY A 188 1.81 12.64 9.72
C GLY A 188 1.88 13.14 8.28
N THR A 189 1.65 12.28 7.31
CA THR A 189 1.62 12.66 5.89
C THR A 189 0.34 12.14 5.25
N SER A 190 -0.33 12.95 4.45
CA SER A 190 -1.35 12.52 3.50
C SER A 190 -0.83 12.70 2.08
N ILE A 191 -1.27 11.85 1.16
CA ILE A 191 -0.83 11.87 -0.24
C ILE A 191 -2.02 11.87 -1.18
N ASN A 192 -1.82 12.48 -2.33
CA ASN A 192 -2.58 12.24 -3.54
C ASN A 192 -1.56 11.89 -4.63
N VAL A 193 -1.55 10.65 -5.08
CA VAL A 193 -0.67 10.19 -6.16
C VAL A 193 -1.53 9.77 -7.34
N GLN A 194 -1.11 10.10 -8.55
CA GLN A 194 -1.92 9.82 -9.73
C GLN A 194 -1.08 9.48 -10.96
N CYS A 195 -1.73 8.92 -11.97
CA CYS A 195 -1.12 8.60 -13.25
C CYS A 195 -2.07 8.84 -14.41
N PHE A 196 -1.54 9.40 -15.49
CA PHE A 196 -2.28 9.65 -16.73
C PHE A 196 -1.86 8.70 -17.86
N GLN A 197 -0.91 7.81 -17.58
CA GLN A 197 -0.47 6.77 -18.49
C GLN A 197 -1.40 5.54 -18.38
N PRO A 198 -1.69 4.86 -19.51
CA PRO A 198 -2.49 3.65 -19.48
C PRO A 198 -1.75 2.51 -18.76
N THR A 199 -2.52 1.57 -18.20
CA THR A 199 -1.95 0.35 -17.63
C THR A 199 -1.33 -0.51 -18.73
N VAL A 200 -0.16 -1.09 -18.46
CA VAL A 200 0.53 -1.98 -19.39
C VAL A 200 0.26 -3.44 -19.02
N THR A 201 -0.18 -4.27 -19.97
CA THR A 201 -0.40 -5.70 -19.74
C THR A 201 0.47 -6.55 -20.66
N THR A 202 1.13 -7.56 -20.09
CA THR A 202 1.96 -8.52 -20.82
C THR A 202 1.55 -9.96 -20.51
N GLN A 203 1.80 -10.89 -21.45
CA GLN A 203 1.59 -12.34 -21.27
C GLN A 203 2.86 -13.01 -20.72
N SER A 204 3.44 -12.40 -19.68
CA SER A 204 4.69 -12.85 -19.07
C SER A 204 4.78 -12.39 -17.63
N ALA A 205 5.81 -12.86 -16.93
CA ALA A 205 6.24 -12.26 -15.67
C ALA A 205 6.52 -10.76 -15.84
N PRO A 206 6.26 -9.94 -14.80
CA PRO A 206 6.53 -8.51 -14.85
C PRO A 206 8.03 -8.23 -14.89
N ASN A 207 8.44 -7.21 -15.65
CA ASN A 207 9.75 -6.61 -15.51
C ASN A 207 9.75 -5.67 -14.28
N ILE A 208 10.55 -5.98 -13.27
CA ILE A 208 10.67 -5.19 -12.04
C ILE A 208 12.05 -4.50 -12.03
N PRO A 209 12.12 -3.19 -12.32
CA PRO A 209 13.37 -2.46 -12.38
C PRO A 209 14.02 -2.37 -11.01
N SER A 210 15.31 -2.04 -10.97
CA SER A 210 16.00 -1.74 -9.71
C SER A 210 15.51 -0.44 -9.10
N VAL A 211 15.58 -0.34 -7.78
CA VAL A 211 15.35 0.90 -7.04
C VAL A 211 16.53 1.14 -6.09
N ASP A 212 17.09 2.34 -6.11
CA ASP A 212 18.23 2.71 -5.25
C ASP A 212 17.74 3.45 -4.01
N ILE A 213 18.41 3.23 -2.88
CA ILE A 213 18.14 3.88 -1.60
C ILE A 213 19.15 4.98 -1.25
N THR A 214 20.11 5.24 -2.14
CA THR A 214 21.21 6.16 -1.88
C THR A 214 20.69 7.60 -1.84
N PRO A 215 20.91 8.32 -0.72
CA PRO A 215 20.47 9.71 -0.57
C PRO A 215 21.04 10.63 -1.64
N LEU A 216 20.33 11.72 -1.93
CA LEU A 216 20.73 12.76 -2.87
C LEU A 216 20.88 14.09 -2.15
N ILE A 217 21.71 15.00 -2.68
CA ILE A 217 21.69 16.39 -2.25
C ILE A 217 20.38 17.03 -2.73
N VAL A 218 19.65 17.71 -1.84
CA VAL A 218 18.38 18.39 -2.20
C VAL A 218 18.61 19.36 -3.36
N GLY A 219 17.75 19.27 -4.39
CA GLY A 219 17.86 20.11 -5.60
C GLY A 219 18.97 19.69 -6.57
N SER A 220 19.59 18.53 -6.36
CA SER A 220 20.67 17.98 -7.19
C SER A 220 20.42 16.50 -7.50
N THR A 221 21.12 15.98 -8.50
CA THR A 221 21.17 14.54 -8.82
C THR A 221 22.36 13.83 -8.18
N GLN A 222 23.23 14.57 -7.49
CA GLN A 222 24.41 14.02 -6.82
C GLN A 222 24.00 13.16 -5.62
N THR A 223 24.46 11.91 -5.62
CA THR A 223 24.23 10.94 -4.54
C THR A 223 25.27 11.04 -3.43
N VAL A 224 24.89 10.70 -2.20
CA VAL A 224 25.74 10.63 -1.01
C VAL A 224 25.60 9.25 -0.37
N GLY A 225 26.65 8.44 -0.43
CA GLY A 225 26.66 7.10 0.18
C GLY A 225 27.01 7.12 1.66
N PHE A 226 26.44 6.20 2.42
CA PHE A 226 26.72 6.02 3.85
C PHE A 226 27.24 4.61 4.15
N ARG A 227 28.14 4.49 5.13
CA ARG A 227 28.67 3.18 5.59
C ARG A 227 27.57 2.23 6.05
N SER A 228 26.46 2.76 6.56
CA SER A 228 25.27 1.98 6.96
C SER A 228 24.63 1.21 5.79
N GLN A 229 24.87 1.60 4.54
CA GLN A 229 24.39 0.88 3.35
C GLN A 229 25.25 -0.34 2.98
N THR A 230 26.38 -0.55 3.67
CA THR A 230 27.22 -1.75 3.50
C THR A 230 26.83 -2.80 4.54
N ALA A 231 26.30 -3.93 4.09
CA ALA A 231 25.71 -4.96 4.95
C ALA A 231 26.71 -5.49 6.01
N THR A 232 27.96 -5.70 5.61
CA THR A 232 29.03 -6.24 6.46
C THR A 232 29.53 -5.27 7.53
N ASN A 233 29.21 -3.98 7.45
CA ASN A 233 29.62 -2.99 8.45
C ASN A 233 28.65 -3.02 9.65
N ASN A 234 29.04 -3.68 10.73
CA ASN A 234 28.20 -3.84 11.93
C ASN A 234 28.27 -2.66 12.93
N ASN A 235 29.26 -1.77 12.79
CA ASN A 235 29.44 -0.60 13.66
C ASN A 235 28.99 0.70 12.98
N THR A 236 27.76 0.73 12.49
CA THR A 236 27.20 1.87 11.75
C THR A 236 25.90 2.37 12.39
N HIS A 237 25.45 3.56 11.99
CA HIS A 237 24.12 4.08 12.30
C HIS A 237 23.04 3.34 11.51
N ARG A 238 22.82 2.06 11.85
CA ARG A 238 21.80 1.19 11.24
C ARG A 238 21.09 0.32 12.29
N LEU A 239 19.81 0.02 12.06
CA LEU A 239 19.07 -1.02 12.76
C LEU A 239 18.51 -2.05 11.76
N PRO A 240 18.77 -3.35 11.94
CA PRO A 240 19.74 -3.93 12.87
C PRO A 240 21.20 -3.62 12.47
N GLN A 241 22.08 -3.58 13.46
CA GLN A 241 23.51 -3.33 13.25
C GLN A 241 24.22 -4.54 12.65
N ASP A 242 24.10 -5.70 13.30
CA ASP A 242 24.65 -6.95 12.79
C ASP A 242 23.63 -7.65 11.86
N LEU A 243 24.00 -7.80 10.59
CA LEU A 243 23.18 -8.46 9.59
C LEU A 243 23.58 -9.92 9.32
N SER A 244 24.54 -10.48 10.06
CA SER A 244 25.13 -11.79 9.75
C SER A 244 24.08 -12.90 9.64
N THR A 245 23.17 -13.01 10.62
CA THR A 245 22.08 -14.00 10.63
C THR A 245 21.06 -13.74 9.52
N PHE A 246 20.79 -12.47 9.19
CA PHE A 246 19.88 -12.11 8.12
C PHE A 246 20.46 -12.44 6.74
N MET A 247 21.77 -12.24 6.55
CA MET A 247 22.49 -12.57 5.33
C MET A 247 22.58 -14.09 5.13
N GLU A 248 22.89 -14.85 6.18
CA GLU A 248 22.87 -16.32 6.15
C GLU A 248 21.49 -16.87 5.75
N ALA A 249 20.42 -16.27 6.28
CA ALA A 249 19.06 -16.64 5.92
C ALA A 249 18.60 -16.10 4.54
N GLY A 250 19.38 -15.24 3.88
CA GLY A 250 19.03 -14.61 2.59
C GLY A 250 17.91 -13.56 2.68
N THR A 251 17.76 -12.92 3.83
CA THR A 251 16.57 -12.13 4.21
C THR A 251 16.80 -10.62 4.17
N ILE A 252 18.00 -10.20 4.57
CA ILE A 252 18.54 -8.86 4.36
C ILE A 252 19.98 -9.08 3.87
N THR A 253 20.21 -8.87 2.58
CA THR A 253 21.51 -9.07 1.93
C THR A 253 22.01 -7.74 1.36
N GLN A 254 23.28 -7.68 0.95
CA GLN A 254 23.79 -6.49 0.25
C GLN A 254 22.97 -6.20 -1.02
N ASP A 255 22.57 -7.21 -1.79
CA ASP A 255 21.76 -7.04 -3.00
C ASP A 255 20.38 -6.43 -2.68
N ILE A 256 19.77 -6.77 -1.54
CA ILE A 256 18.50 -6.18 -1.09
C ILE A 256 18.69 -4.74 -0.58
N LEU A 257 19.84 -4.42 0.03
CA LEU A 257 20.14 -3.05 0.45
C LEU A 257 20.45 -2.14 -0.73
N THR A 258 21.20 -2.64 -1.70
CA THR A 258 21.48 -1.91 -2.95
C THR A 258 20.22 -1.77 -3.79
N ASP A 259 19.37 -2.80 -3.80
CA ASP A 259 18.12 -2.80 -4.56
C ASP A 259 17.00 -3.56 -3.83
N PRO A 260 16.14 -2.86 -3.06
CA PRO A 260 14.99 -3.45 -2.39
C PRO A 260 14.03 -4.22 -3.31
N ASN A 261 13.94 -3.88 -4.60
CA ASN A 261 13.09 -4.61 -5.55
C ASN A 261 13.59 -6.05 -5.81
N THR A 262 14.80 -6.39 -5.36
CA THR A 262 15.30 -7.77 -5.29
C THR A 262 14.34 -8.68 -4.52
N VAL A 263 13.68 -8.18 -3.47
CA VAL A 263 12.68 -8.94 -2.70
C VAL A 263 11.51 -9.35 -3.58
N LEU A 264 11.00 -8.44 -4.42
CA LEU A 264 9.89 -8.71 -5.33
C LEU A 264 10.27 -9.73 -6.41
N ARG A 265 11.47 -9.58 -6.99
CA ARG A 265 11.98 -10.52 -8.00
C ARG A 265 12.21 -11.91 -7.41
N ASN A 266 12.73 -12.00 -6.19
CA ASN A 266 12.89 -13.26 -5.48
C ASN A 266 11.54 -13.94 -5.21
N ALA A 267 10.50 -13.18 -4.85
CA ALA A 267 9.16 -13.71 -4.60
C ALA A 267 8.47 -14.29 -5.85
N ASN A 268 8.98 -13.98 -7.05
CA ASN A 268 8.49 -14.51 -8.33
C ASN A 268 9.23 -15.77 -8.79
N LYS A 269 10.38 -16.11 -8.20
CA LYS A 269 11.15 -17.30 -8.57
C LYS A 269 10.31 -18.56 -8.32
N GLY A 270 10.26 -19.45 -9.32
CA GLY A 270 9.52 -20.72 -9.24
C GLY A 270 8.00 -20.61 -9.48
N LYS A 271 7.44 -19.41 -9.64
CA LYS A 271 6.02 -19.21 -9.95
C LYS A 271 5.77 -19.21 -11.46
N THR A 272 4.66 -19.82 -11.88
CA THR A 272 4.17 -19.71 -13.26
C THR A 272 3.31 -18.45 -13.40
N ILE A 273 3.93 -17.35 -13.83
CA ILE A 273 3.24 -16.08 -14.07
C ILE A 273 2.78 -16.05 -15.53
N VAL A 274 1.48 -16.15 -15.76
CA VAL A 274 0.90 -16.25 -17.11
C VAL A 274 0.58 -14.89 -17.72
N GLN A 275 0.33 -13.88 -16.88
CA GLN A 275 0.01 -12.53 -17.28
C GLN A 275 0.42 -11.55 -16.18
N SER A 276 0.85 -10.35 -16.54
CA SER A 276 1.04 -9.25 -15.59
C SER A 276 0.47 -7.94 -16.12
N THR A 277 -0.13 -7.15 -15.24
CA THR A 277 -0.61 -5.80 -15.52
C THR A 277 0.05 -4.82 -14.57
N SER A 278 0.60 -3.71 -15.07
CA SER A 278 1.36 -2.75 -14.27
C SER A 278 0.95 -1.30 -14.52
N PHE A 279 1.06 -0.47 -13.49
CA PHE A 279 0.87 0.98 -13.56
C PHE A 279 1.61 1.67 -12.41
N SER A 280 2.03 2.91 -12.63
CA SER A 280 2.78 3.71 -11.64
C SER A 280 2.04 5.00 -11.38
N VAL A 281 2.00 5.44 -10.13
CA VAL A 281 1.41 6.70 -9.68
C VAL A 281 2.45 7.57 -9.00
N SER A 282 2.31 8.89 -9.10
CA SER A 282 3.18 9.84 -8.43
C SER A 282 2.43 11.04 -7.86
N SER A 283 2.96 11.61 -6.78
CA SER A 283 2.53 12.92 -6.26
C SER A 283 2.98 14.09 -7.15
N ILE A 284 3.85 13.83 -8.12
CA ILE A 284 4.33 14.77 -9.13
C ILE A 284 4.25 14.04 -10.49
N PRO A 285 3.05 13.88 -11.07
CA PRO A 285 2.85 13.09 -12.28
C PRO A 285 3.62 13.66 -13.49
N GLU A 286 4.20 12.78 -14.32
CA GLU A 286 5.07 13.20 -15.43
C GLU A 286 4.31 13.79 -16.64
N SER A 287 3.04 13.40 -16.83
CA SER A 287 2.28 13.69 -18.07
C SER A 287 1.09 14.66 -17.90
N SER A 288 1.10 15.42 -16.82
CA SER A 288 0.55 16.78 -16.69
C SER A 288 1.12 17.29 -15.37
N ASP A 289 1.53 18.54 -15.27
CA ASP A 289 1.90 19.15 -13.99
C ASP A 289 0.67 19.42 -13.10
N LEU A 290 -0.48 18.83 -13.45
CA LEU A 290 -1.77 19.08 -12.85
C LEU A 290 -2.08 18.00 -11.82
N GLY A 291 -2.30 18.43 -10.57
CA GLY A 291 -2.78 17.60 -9.47
C GLY A 291 -1.70 16.71 -8.82
N GLY A 292 -2.13 15.94 -7.83
CA GLY A 292 -1.24 15.19 -6.94
C GLY A 292 -0.65 16.06 -5.82
N GLY A 293 0.09 15.44 -4.91
CA GLY A 293 0.85 16.13 -3.87
C GLY A 293 1.05 15.32 -2.60
N THR A 294 1.82 15.90 -1.69
CA THR A 294 1.97 15.46 -0.30
C THR A 294 1.52 16.59 0.62
N SER A 295 0.98 16.24 1.77
CA SER A 295 0.64 17.20 2.83
C SER A 295 1.14 16.64 4.15
N ASN A 296 2.01 17.40 4.82
CA ASN A 296 2.71 16.96 6.02
C ASN A 296 2.20 17.74 7.25
N ILE A 297 2.25 17.11 8.42
CA ILE A 297 2.06 17.81 9.69
C ILE A 297 3.24 18.76 9.97
N GLY A 298 2.99 19.77 10.79
CA GLY A 298 3.99 20.80 11.11
C GLY A 298 5.30 20.26 11.70
N PHE A 299 5.28 19.13 12.43
CA PHE A 299 6.50 18.52 12.96
C PHE A 299 7.45 18.02 11.85
N LEU A 300 6.90 17.50 10.75
CA LEU A 300 7.69 17.01 9.62
C LEU A 300 8.25 18.17 8.80
N ILE A 301 7.42 19.19 8.57
CA ILE A 301 7.74 20.36 7.75
C ILE A 301 8.76 21.27 8.46
N GLY A 302 8.55 21.54 9.76
CA GLY A 302 9.32 22.51 10.52
C GLY A 302 8.71 23.92 10.52
N ALA A 303 9.32 24.80 11.31
CA ALA A 303 8.95 26.21 11.45
C ALA A 303 9.32 27.07 10.23
N ASP A 304 10.17 26.57 9.34
CA ASP A 304 10.52 27.21 8.06
C ASP A 304 9.50 26.90 6.94
N GLY A 305 8.42 26.17 7.24
CA GLY A 305 7.42 25.80 6.25
C GLY A 305 7.96 24.83 5.19
N GLY A 306 9.10 24.16 5.44
CA GLY A 306 9.71 23.23 4.50
C GLY A 306 10.49 23.92 3.38
N ALA A 307 10.83 25.20 3.53
CA ALA A 307 11.59 25.95 2.55
C ALA A 307 13.03 25.42 2.37
N SER A 308 13.44 25.24 1.11
CA SER A 308 14.75 24.67 0.71
C SER A 308 15.96 25.55 1.04
N THR A 309 15.76 26.79 1.48
CA THR A 309 16.81 27.81 1.68
C THR A 309 17.17 28.09 3.14
N ALA A 310 16.63 27.35 4.11
CA ALA A 310 17.01 27.52 5.50
C ALA A 310 18.47 27.07 5.73
N SER A 311 19.26 27.89 6.44
CA SER A 311 20.61 27.52 6.89
C SER A 311 20.57 26.28 7.79
N VAL A 312 21.69 25.58 7.97
CA VAL A 312 21.77 24.37 8.82
C VAL A 312 21.29 24.64 10.26
N GLN A 313 21.44 25.85 10.79
CA GLN A 313 20.87 26.25 12.08
C GLN A 313 19.37 26.61 12.04
N ALA A 314 18.80 26.89 10.86
CA ALA A 314 17.40 27.30 10.68
C ALA A 314 16.48 26.16 10.17
N ARG A 315 17.04 25.04 9.68
CA ARG A 315 16.26 23.85 9.33
C ARG A 315 15.61 23.29 10.59
N SER A 316 14.29 23.31 10.61
CA SER A 316 13.48 22.84 11.74
C SER A 316 12.57 21.67 11.38
N GLY A 317 12.52 21.28 10.11
CA GLY A 317 11.79 20.10 9.65
C GLY A 317 12.46 18.81 10.08
N ASN A 318 11.68 17.89 10.64
CA ASN A 318 12.16 16.56 11.02
C ASN A 318 12.43 15.71 9.77
N ALA A 319 11.43 15.49 8.92
CA ALA A 319 11.53 14.69 7.70
C ALA A 319 10.37 15.06 6.77
N ASN A 320 10.57 16.05 5.91
CA ASN A 320 9.52 16.56 5.03
C ASN A 320 9.31 15.59 3.84
N ALA A 321 8.15 14.95 3.72
CA ALA A 321 7.87 14.11 2.56
C ALA A 321 7.56 14.98 1.33
N VAL A 322 8.47 15.03 0.36
CA VAL A 322 8.38 15.96 -0.79
C VAL A 322 7.88 15.28 -2.06
N LYS A 323 8.05 13.97 -2.18
CA LYS A 323 7.61 13.19 -3.35
C LYS A 323 7.26 11.78 -2.96
N VAL A 324 6.17 11.26 -3.50
CA VAL A 324 5.84 9.84 -3.44
C VAL A 324 5.67 9.29 -4.85
N THR A 325 6.22 8.11 -5.07
CA THR A 325 6.00 7.29 -6.26
C THR A 325 5.66 5.88 -5.83
N ALA A 326 4.74 5.24 -6.54
CA ALA A 326 4.46 3.83 -6.34
C ALA A 326 4.21 3.14 -7.67
N GLN A 327 4.85 2.00 -7.87
CA GLN A 327 4.63 1.12 -9.01
C GLN A 327 3.94 -0.16 -8.53
N TYR A 328 2.86 -0.53 -9.20
CA TYR A 328 2.11 -1.76 -8.94
C TYR A 328 2.29 -2.74 -10.09
N TRP A 329 2.31 -4.04 -9.74
CA TRP A 329 2.24 -5.16 -10.65
C TRP A 329 1.22 -6.17 -10.15
N LEU A 330 0.18 -6.42 -10.94
CA LEU A 330 -0.84 -7.41 -10.70
C LEU A 330 -0.53 -8.61 -11.59
N SER A 331 -0.04 -9.69 -10.99
CA SER A 331 0.38 -10.89 -11.71
C SER A 331 -0.64 -12.01 -11.55
N LYS A 332 -1.09 -12.62 -12.66
CA LYS A 332 -1.86 -13.86 -12.61
C LYS A 332 -0.89 -15.04 -12.46
N ILE A 333 -0.99 -15.72 -11.33
CA ILE A 333 -0.19 -16.88 -11.01
C ILE A 333 -1.01 -18.14 -11.28
N ARG A 334 -0.49 -19.05 -12.11
CA ARG A 334 -1.07 -20.38 -12.32
C ARG A 334 -0.36 -21.40 -11.42
N THR A 335 -1.14 -22.19 -10.70
CA THR A 335 -0.63 -23.27 -9.83
C THR A 335 -1.69 -24.35 -9.60
N THR A 336 -1.31 -25.41 -8.89
CA THR A 336 -2.20 -26.51 -8.50
C THR A 336 -2.57 -26.44 -7.02
N ILE A 337 -3.76 -26.93 -6.70
CA ILE A 337 -4.22 -27.08 -5.33
C ILE A 337 -4.89 -28.45 -5.14
N ASP A 338 -4.59 -29.11 -4.02
CA ASP A 338 -5.24 -30.36 -3.65
C ASP A 338 -6.53 -30.08 -2.89
N LEU A 339 -7.65 -30.54 -3.42
CA LEU A 339 -8.97 -30.38 -2.82
C LEU A 339 -9.37 -31.63 -2.04
N PRO A 340 -9.77 -31.48 -0.76
CA PRO A 340 -10.38 -32.57 -0.01
C PRO A 340 -11.83 -32.77 -0.44
N VAL A 341 -12.45 -33.87 0.01
CA VAL A 341 -13.91 -34.03 -0.10
C VAL A 341 -14.61 -32.97 0.75
N VAL A 342 -15.55 -32.26 0.14
CA VAL A 342 -16.32 -31.18 0.78
C VAL A 342 -17.79 -31.27 0.37
N ASP A 343 -18.68 -31.29 1.36
CA ASP A 343 -20.10 -30.99 1.18
C ASP A 343 -20.43 -29.71 1.94
N ILE A 344 -20.61 -28.60 1.20
CA ILE A 344 -20.78 -27.27 1.78
C ILE A 344 -22.07 -27.11 2.59
N LYS A 345 -23.01 -28.06 2.49
CA LYS A 345 -24.26 -28.06 3.28
C LYS A 345 -24.07 -28.59 4.69
N VAL A 346 -23.07 -29.44 4.91
CA VAL A 346 -22.84 -30.13 6.19
C VAL A 346 -21.48 -29.82 6.80
N ASP A 347 -20.47 -29.56 5.97
CA ASP A 347 -19.14 -29.22 6.43
C ASP A 347 -19.06 -27.78 6.96
N LYS A 348 -18.29 -27.58 8.03
CA LYS A 348 -17.85 -26.22 8.41
C LYS A 348 -17.07 -25.59 7.26
N LYS A 349 -17.11 -24.26 7.16
CA LYS A 349 -16.37 -23.48 6.16
C LYS A 349 -14.90 -23.94 6.07
N LYS A 350 -14.55 -24.61 4.98
CA LYS A 350 -13.20 -25.11 4.71
C LYS A 350 -12.40 -24.09 3.89
N THR A 351 -11.10 -24.02 4.15
CA THR A 351 -10.16 -23.25 3.34
C THR A 351 -9.07 -24.14 2.78
N VAL A 352 -8.64 -23.85 1.56
CA VAL A 352 -7.56 -24.56 0.87
C VAL A 352 -6.49 -23.56 0.42
N SER A 353 -5.25 -24.04 0.32
CA SER A 353 -4.10 -23.28 -0.17
C SER A 353 -3.21 -24.17 -1.05
N PRO A 354 -2.57 -23.62 -2.10
CA PRO A 354 -1.50 -24.33 -2.80
C PRO A 354 -0.30 -24.56 -1.86
N ALA A 355 0.59 -25.45 -2.24
CA ALA A 355 1.84 -25.66 -1.52
C ALA A 355 2.67 -24.38 -1.51
N SER A 356 3.34 -24.11 -0.39
CA SER A 356 4.26 -22.98 -0.28
C SER A 356 5.56 -23.25 -1.04
N SER A 357 6.08 -22.25 -1.76
CA SER A 357 7.41 -22.33 -2.39
C SER A 357 8.55 -22.07 -1.41
N GLY A 358 8.25 -21.69 -0.16
CA GLY A 358 9.22 -21.47 0.90
C GLY A 358 8.66 -20.74 2.13
N PRO A 359 9.46 -20.51 3.19
CA PRO A 359 8.99 -19.92 4.44
C PRO A 359 8.41 -18.50 4.34
N ARG A 360 8.63 -17.80 3.21
CA ARG A 360 8.26 -16.40 2.98
C ARG A 360 7.40 -16.19 1.73
N ASP A 361 6.86 -17.28 1.20
CA ASP A 361 5.95 -17.19 0.08
C ASP A 361 4.61 -16.58 0.55
N ALA A 362 4.11 -15.60 -0.19
CA ALA A 362 2.74 -15.12 -0.01
C ALA A 362 1.79 -16.16 -0.61
N VAL A 363 1.39 -17.14 0.20
CA VAL A 363 0.55 -18.25 -0.24
C VAL A 363 -0.93 -17.86 -0.16
N PRO A 364 -1.71 -17.98 -1.25
CA PRO A 364 -3.11 -17.63 -1.21
C PRO A 364 -3.94 -18.61 -0.37
N LYS A 365 -5.07 -18.14 0.16
CA LYS A 365 -6.06 -18.98 0.86
C LYS A 365 -7.44 -18.75 0.27
N PHE A 366 -8.11 -19.83 -0.13
CA PHE A 366 -9.45 -19.78 -0.71
C PHE A 366 -10.46 -20.50 0.15
N VAL A 367 -11.66 -19.94 0.25
CA VAL A 367 -12.83 -20.60 0.82
C VAL A 367 -13.38 -21.58 -0.21
N VAL A 368 -13.59 -22.83 0.18
CA VAL A 368 -14.27 -23.82 -0.66
C VAL A 368 -15.77 -23.53 -0.63
N ASP A 369 -16.29 -23.00 -1.73
CA ASP A 369 -17.69 -22.56 -1.90
C ASP A 369 -18.49 -23.45 -2.85
N MET A 370 -18.01 -24.65 -3.11
CA MET A 370 -18.63 -25.65 -3.98
C MET A 370 -18.44 -27.06 -3.42
N ASN A 371 -19.34 -27.98 -3.78
CA ASN A 371 -19.19 -29.39 -3.43
C ASN A 371 -18.02 -30.02 -4.17
N VAL A 372 -17.23 -30.80 -3.44
CA VAL A 372 -16.11 -31.60 -3.93
C VAL A 372 -16.40 -33.05 -3.57
N PRO A 373 -17.03 -33.85 -4.45
CA PRO A 373 -17.51 -35.19 -4.10
C PRO A 373 -16.38 -36.22 -3.95
N ALA A 374 -15.22 -35.96 -4.56
CA ALA A 374 -14.03 -36.80 -4.49
C ALA A 374 -12.79 -35.90 -4.40
N ALA A 375 -11.79 -36.33 -3.62
CA ALA A 375 -10.52 -35.61 -3.54
C ALA A 375 -9.84 -35.55 -4.92
N LYS A 376 -9.32 -34.38 -5.28
CA LYS A 376 -8.71 -34.14 -6.58
C LYS A 376 -7.75 -32.97 -6.55
N THR A 377 -6.75 -32.99 -7.41
CA THR A 377 -5.91 -31.83 -7.70
C THR A 377 -6.56 -31.01 -8.83
N VAL A 378 -6.58 -29.69 -8.69
CA VAL A 378 -7.12 -28.77 -9.71
C VAL A 378 -6.14 -27.65 -9.99
N ASN A 379 -6.20 -27.11 -11.21
CA ASN A 379 -5.49 -25.89 -11.57
C ASN A 379 -6.28 -24.66 -11.13
N ILE A 380 -5.55 -23.66 -10.63
CA ILE A 380 -6.10 -22.34 -10.29
C ILE A 380 -5.26 -21.22 -10.89
N GLU A 381 -5.91 -20.08 -11.10
CA GLU A 381 -5.27 -18.80 -11.36
C GLU A 381 -5.72 -17.75 -10.37
N TYR A 382 -4.77 -17.08 -9.74
CA TYR A 382 -5.04 -16.02 -8.77
C TYR A 382 -4.19 -14.79 -9.02
N THR A 383 -4.71 -13.63 -8.60
CA THR A 383 -3.98 -12.36 -8.68
C THR A 383 -3.02 -12.23 -7.50
N GLN A 384 -1.73 -12.08 -7.76
CA GLN A 384 -0.73 -11.61 -6.81
C GLN A 384 -0.54 -10.10 -7.00
N ILE A 385 -0.55 -9.33 -5.91
CA ILE A 385 -0.26 -7.89 -5.95
C ILE A 385 1.18 -7.69 -5.47
N GLN A 386 2.00 -7.06 -6.29
CA GLN A 386 3.30 -6.55 -5.89
C GLN A 386 3.33 -5.05 -6.03
N TYR A 387 4.01 -4.37 -5.12
CA TYR A 387 4.24 -2.94 -5.23
C TYR A 387 5.64 -2.56 -4.75
N SER A 388 6.15 -1.45 -5.32
CA SER A 388 7.34 -0.75 -4.87
C SER A 388 6.99 0.72 -4.72
N GLN A 389 7.05 1.22 -3.49
CA GLN A 389 6.78 2.61 -3.15
C GLN A 389 8.07 3.27 -2.69
N THR A 390 8.36 4.44 -3.25
CA THR A 390 9.46 5.31 -2.79
C THR A 390 8.89 6.64 -2.33
N VAL A 391 9.15 6.99 -1.08
CA VAL A 391 8.91 8.31 -0.50
C VAL A 391 10.25 9.02 -0.40
N PHE A 392 10.35 10.24 -0.93
CA PHE A 392 11.50 11.10 -0.73
C PHE A 392 11.24 11.97 0.49
N LEU A 393 12.06 11.78 1.52
CA LEU A 393 12.03 12.56 2.75
C LEU A 393 13.19 13.56 2.70
N ASP A 394 12.92 14.84 2.88
CA ASP A 394 13.96 15.86 2.93
C ASP A 394 14.24 16.24 4.38
N PHE A 395 15.49 16.05 4.81
CA PHE A 395 16.00 16.58 6.06
C PHE A 395 17.53 16.66 6.02
N ASN A 396 18.08 17.58 6.82
CA ASN A 396 19.52 17.81 6.88
C ASN A 396 20.19 18.08 5.50
N GLY A 397 19.43 18.56 4.51
CA GLY A 397 19.95 18.96 3.20
C GLY A 397 20.15 17.82 2.21
N LEU A 398 19.73 16.63 2.61
CA LEU A 398 19.65 15.47 1.74
C LEU A 398 18.17 15.10 1.53
N SER A 399 17.91 14.54 0.35
CA SER A 399 16.68 13.84 0.01
C SER A 399 16.94 12.36 0.15
N TRP A 400 16.17 11.72 1.03
CA TRP A 400 16.37 10.36 1.48
C TRP A 400 15.29 9.45 0.88
N PRO A 401 15.64 8.55 -0.05
CA PRO A 401 14.69 7.57 -0.56
C PRO A 401 14.32 6.57 0.53
N HIS A 402 13.06 6.57 0.91
CA HIS A 402 12.43 5.59 1.77
C HIS A 402 11.67 4.60 0.89
N VAL A 403 12.19 3.38 0.76
CA VAL A 403 11.62 2.37 -0.12
C VAL A 403 10.90 1.28 0.68
N THR A 404 9.64 1.03 0.32
CA THR A 404 8.82 -0.06 0.83
C THR A 404 8.36 -0.93 -0.33
N VAL A 405 8.58 -2.24 -0.21
CA VAL A 405 8.16 -3.24 -1.20
C VAL A 405 7.34 -4.33 -0.54
N GLY A 406 6.32 -4.84 -1.24
CA GLY A 406 5.45 -5.90 -0.72
C GLY A 406 4.99 -6.86 -1.81
N THR A 407 4.89 -8.14 -1.47
CA THR A 407 4.23 -9.17 -2.30
C THR A 407 3.07 -9.76 -1.51
N LEU A 408 1.85 -9.61 -2.04
CA LEU A 408 0.61 -9.98 -1.38
C LEU A 408 -0.17 -10.99 -2.21
N ALA A 409 -0.79 -11.95 -1.53
CA ALA A 409 -1.67 -12.94 -2.12
C ALA A 409 -3.07 -12.90 -1.48
N PRO A 410 -4.12 -13.34 -2.20
CA PRO A 410 -5.49 -13.41 -1.69
C PRO A 410 -5.58 -14.25 -0.42
N VAL A 411 -6.27 -13.78 0.62
CA VAL A 411 -6.48 -14.54 1.85
C VAL A 411 -7.98 -14.79 2.14
N ALA A 412 -8.32 -15.13 3.39
CA ALA A 412 -9.67 -15.54 3.78
C ALA A 412 -10.75 -14.56 3.27
N GLY A 413 -11.73 -15.10 2.55
CA GLY A 413 -12.82 -14.33 1.92
C GLY A 413 -12.90 -14.52 0.40
N HIS A 414 -11.78 -14.88 -0.24
CA HIS A 414 -11.75 -15.23 -1.65
C HIS A 414 -12.34 -16.61 -1.93
N ARG A 415 -13.17 -16.72 -2.96
CA ARG A 415 -13.91 -17.95 -3.31
C ARG A 415 -13.12 -18.82 -4.27
N LEU A 416 -13.00 -20.11 -3.97
CA LEU A 416 -12.30 -21.07 -4.84
C LEU A 416 -12.94 -21.17 -6.23
N SER A 417 -14.27 -21.17 -6.31
CA SER A 417 -15.00 -21.27 -7.59
C SER A 417 -14.65 -20.19 -8.61
N ARG A 418 -14.13 -19.04 -8.15
CA ARG A 418 -13.77 -17.89 -8.98
C ARG A 418 -12.36 -17.96 -9.57
N VAL A 419 -11.54 -18.90 -9.10
CA VAL A 419 -10.12 -19.03 -9.48
C VAL A 419 -9.79 -20.36 -10.15
N LEU A 420 -10.75 -21.27 -10.29
CA LEU A 420 -10.56 -22.52 -11.01
C LEU A 420 -10.36 -22.26 -12.50
N VAL A 421 -9.41 -22.98 -13.10
CA VAL A 421 -9.21 -23.00 -14.55
C VAL A 421 -9.34 -24.43 -15.07
N SER A 422 -9.90 -24.58 -16.28
CA SER A 422 -9.93 -25.86 -16.96
C SER A 422 -8.52 -26.30 -17.31
N ASN A 423 -8.28 -27.61 -17.24
CA ASN A 423 -7.02 -28.23 -17.68
C ASN A 423 -6.80 -28.05 -19.18
#